data_AF-A0A1H8AJG7-F1
#
_entry.id   AF-A0A1H8AJG7-F1
#
_cell.length_a   1.000
_cell.length_b   1.000
_cell.length_c   1.000
_cell.angle_alpha   90.00
_cell.angle_beta   90.00
_cell.angle_gamma   90.00
#
_symmetry.space_group_name_H-M   'P 1'
#
loop_
_entity.id
_entity.type
_entity.pdbx_description
1 polymer ?
#
loop_
_entity_poly.entity_id
_entity_poly.type
_entity_poly.pdbx_seq_one_letter_code
_entity_poly.pdbx_strand_id
1 'polypeptide(L)' 'MREGMKRSIALGYPAVLLIGHPTYYPKYGFIPASSLGIELKQFPVPDEVFMAFELHDGALNGVVGELKYPSAFSG' A
#
# COMPACT_ATOMS: atom_id res chain seq x y z
N MET A 1 -13.07 4.75 -2.95
CA MET A 1 -11.70 5.22 -2.64
C MET A 1 -11.70 6.51 -1.82
N ARG A 2 -12.24 7.64 -2.31
CA ARG A 2 -12.22 8.95 -1.62
C ARG A 2 -12.68 8.92 -0.15
N GLU A 3 -13.87 8.39 0.13
CA GLU A 3 -14.38 8.33 1.51
C GLU A 3 -13.55 7.41 2.42
N GLY A 4 -12.96 6.35 1.86
CA GLY A 4 -12.04 5.48 2.58
C GLY A 4 -10.80 6.24 3.03
N MET A 5 -10.13 6.93 2.10
CA MET A 5 -8.94 7.75 2.42
C MET A 5 -9.25 8.84 3.44
N LYS A 6 -10.37 9.55 3.27
CA LYS A 6 -10.81 10.59 4.22
C LYS A 6 -10.97 10.04 5.63
N ARG A 7 -11.58 8.87 5.79
CA ARG A 7 -11.73 8.22 7.10
C ARG A 7 -10.40 7.71 7.63
N SER A 8 -9.53 7.16 6.79
CA SER A 8 -8.21 6.70 7.20
C SER A 8 -7.36 7.84 7.76
N ILE A 9 -7.39 9.01 7.11
CA ILE A 9 -6.76 10.24 7.61
C ILE A 9 -7.35 10.63 8.97
N ALA A 10 -8.69 10.68 9.09
CA ALA A 10 -9.35 11.06 10.34
C ALA A 10 -9.05 10.08 11.50
N LEU A 11 -8.74 8.82 11.20
CA LEU A 11 -8.36 7.79 12.17
C LEU A 11 -6.85 7.75 12.45
N GLY A 12 -6.05 8.58 11.79
CA GLY A 12 -4.60 8.68 12.00
C GLY A 12 -3.80 7.53 11.38
N TYR A 13 -4.31 6.86 10.34
CA TYR A 13 -3.53 5.86 9.62
C TYR A 13 -2.47 6.52 8.72
N PRO A 14 -1.25 5.95 8.62
CA PRO A 14 -0.15 6.57 7.89
C PRO A 14 -0.24 6.38 6.37
N ALA A 15 -0.77 5.24 5.92
CA ALA A 15 -0.77 4.86 4.51
C ALA A 15 -1.87 3.85 4.17
N VAL A 16 -2.10 3.64 2.87
CA VAL A 16 -2.92 2.58 2.31
C VAL A 16 -2.04 1.73 1.40
N LEU A 17 -2.07 0.40 1.59
CA LEU A 17 -1.39 -0.56 0.73
C LEU A 17 -2.41 -1.52 0.12
N LEU A 18 -2.17 -1.97 -1.12
CA LEU A 18 -3.08 -2.86 -1.84
C LEU A 18 -2.36 -3.71 -2.89
N ILE A 19 -3.03 -4.77 -3.34
CA ILE A 19 -2.71 -5.48 -4.58
C ILE A 19 -3.78 -5.08 -5.61
N GLY A 20 -3.37 -4.55 -6.77
CA GLY A 20 -4.31 -3.98 -7.72
C GLY A 20 -3.75 -3.80 -9.12
N HIS A 21 -4.62 -3.44 -10.07
CA HIS A 21 -4.24 -3.33 -11.48
C HIS A 21 -3.20 -2.21 -11.70
N PRO A 22 -2.10 -2.48 -12.44
CA PRO A 22 -0.95 -1.59 -12.54
C PRO A 22 -1.28 -0.24 -13.20
N THR A 23 -2.37 -0.16 -13.96
CA THR A 23 -2.78 1.08 -14.64
C THR A 23 -3.97 1.80 -13.98
N TYR A 24 -4.62 1.20 -12.98
CA TYR A 24 -5.81 1.79 -12.36
C TYR A 24 -5.45 2.70 -11.18
N TYR A 25 -4.66 2.19 -10.24
CA TYR A 25 -4.35 2.87 -8.99
C TYR A 25 -3.34 4.03 -9.11
N PRO A 26 -2.37 4.04 -10.04
CA PRO A 26 -1.49 5.20 -10.21
C PRO A 26 -2.22 6.49 -10.57
N LYS A 27 -3.42 6.40 -11.16
CA LYS A 27 -4.29 7.57 -11.42
C LYS A 27 -4.70 8.32 -10.15
N TYR A 28 -4.57 7.68 -8.99
CA TYR A 28 -4.89 8.24 -7.68
C TYR A 28 -3.64 8.52 -6.83
N GLY A 29 -2.43 8.46 -7.41
CA GLY A 29 -1.17 8.74 -6.72
C GLY A 29 -0.55 7.54 -6.01
N PHE A 30 -1.07 6.33 -6.23
CA PHE A 30 -0.41 5.12 -5.74
C PHE A 30 0.88 4.85 -6.51
N ILE A 31 1.90 4.37 -5.81
CA ILE A 31 3.20 3.97 -6.38
C ILE A 31 3.50 2.51 -6.00
N PRO A 32 4.36 1.80 -6.75
CA PRO A 32 4.83 0.48 -6.33
C PRO A 32 5.43 0.54 -4.92
N ALA A 33 4.97 -0.32 -4.01
CA ALA A 33 5.41 -0.28 -2.61
C ALA A 33 6.91 -0.62 -2.45
N SER A 34 7.46 -1.39 -3.38
CA SER A 34 8.89 -1.70 -3.50
C SER A 34 9.76 -0.46 -3.67
N SER A 35 9.24 0.61 -4.29
CA SER A 35 9.95 1.89 -4.41
C SER A 35 10.19 2.58 -3.07
N LEU A 36 9.43 2.19 -2.04
CA LEU A 36 9.58 2.63 -0.65
C LEU A 36 10.34 1.61 0.21
N GLY A 37 10.85 0.52 -0.38
CA GLY A 37 11.50 -0.58 0.35
C GLY A 37 10.52 -1.50 1.10
N ILE A 38 9.23 -1.46 0.73
CA ILE A 38 8.20 -2.34 1.30
C ILE A 38 7.87 -3.46 0.31
N GLU A 39 8.00 -4.70 0.76
CA GLU A 39 7.87 -5.90 -0.07
C GLU A 39 6.65 -6.73 0.35
N LEU A 40 6.17 -7.57 -0.58
CA LEU A 40 5.11 -8.56 -0.33
C LEU A 40 5.61 -9.95 -0.71
N LYS A 41 6.07 -10.72 0.28
CA LYS A 41 6.65 -12.07 0.04
C LYS A 41 5.65 -13.20 0.22
N GLN A 42 4.51 -12.93 0.87
CA GLN A 42 3.46 -13.94 1.08
C GLN A 42 2.75 -14.38 -0.20
N PHE A 43 2.74 -13.55 -1.25
CA PHE A 43 2.02 -13.84 -2.49
C PHE A 43 2.96 -13.67 -3.69
N PRO A 44 2.99 -14.64 -4.63
CA PRO A 44 3.79 -14.54 -5.84
C PRO A 44 3.09 -13.62 -6.86
N VAL A 45 3.17 -12.32 -6.64
CA VAL A 45 2.56 -11.31 -7.52
C VAL A 45 3.64 -10.43 -8.17
N PRO A 46 3.41 -9.90 -9.38
CA PRO A 46 4.30 -8.91 -9.97
C PRO A 46 4.48 -7.69 -9.06
N ASP A 47 5.66 -7.09 -9.08
CA ASP A 47 5.98 -5.93 -8.25
C ASP A 47 5.03 -4.75 -8.51
N GLU A 48 4.70 -4.52 -9.78
CA GLU A 48 3.84 -3.43 -10.25
C GLU A 48 2.40 -3.50 -9.76
N VAL A 49 1.94 -4.63 -9.20
CA VAL A 49 0.58 -4.74 -8.67
C VAL A 49 0.49 -4.48 -7.18
N PHE A 50 1.61 -4.53 -6.44
CA PHE A 50 1.64 -4.21 -5.02
C PHE A 50 1.99 -2.74 -4.82
N MET A 51 1.03 -1.95 -4.36
CA MET A 51 1.12 -0.49 -4.35
C MET A 51 0.86 0.11 -2.97
N ALA A 52 1.45 1.28 -2.75
CA ALA A 52 1.30 2.10 -1.55
C ALA A 52 0.84 3.53 -1.90
N PHE A 53 0.12 4.14 -0.98
CA PHE A 53 -0.26 5.56 -0.98
C PHE A 53 -0.08 6.10 0.43
N GLU A 54 0.78 7.11 0.59
CA GLU A 54 0.95 7.81 1.86
C GLU A 54 -0.25 8.74 2.11
N LEU A 55 -0.86 8.67 3.30
CA LEU A 55 -1.97 9.55 3.67
C LEU A 55 -1.49 10.92 4.18
N HIS A 56 -0.20 11.00 4.52
CA HIS A 56 0.55 12.20 4.87
C HIS A 56 1.93 12.11 4.23
N ASP A 57 2.47 13.22 3.73
CA ASP A 57 3.77 13.24 3.05
C ASP A 57 4.87 12.64 3.95
N GLY A 58 5.56 11.61 3.45
CA GLY A 58 6.65 10.95 4.16
C GLY A 58 6.21 10.07 5.33
N ALA A 59 4.93 9.70 5.42
CA ALA A 59 4.41 8.81 6.47
C ALA A 59 5.08 7.42 6.51
N LEU A 60 5.69 6.99 5.40
CA LEU A 60 6.44 5.75 5.27
C LEU A 60 7.96 5.95 5.27
N ASN A 61 8.45 7.16 5.54
CA ASN A 61 9.89 7.42 5.65
C ASN A 61 10.53 6.52 6.72
N GLY A 62 11.51 5.72 6.30
CA GLY A 62 12.20 4.76 7.18
C GLY A 62 11.41 3.48 7.48
N VAL A 63 10.20 3.32 6.93
CA VAL A 63 9.42 2.07 7.01
C VAL A 63 9.84 1.17 5.86
N VAL A 64 10.65 0.16 6.17
CA VAL A 64 11.14 -0.83 5.20
C VAL A 64 10.87 -2.24 5.70
N GLY A 65 10.76 -3.20 4.79
CA GLY A 65 10.57 -4.61 5.11
C GLY A 65 9.32 -5.20 4.48
N GLU A 66 8.74 -6.22 5.11
CA GLU A 66 7.63 -6.97 4.53
C GLU A 66 6.27 -6.56 5.13
N LEU A 67 5.29 -6.26 4.29
CA LEU A 67 3.90 -6.16 4.71
C LEU A 67 3.35 -7.57 5.03
N LYS A 68 2.96 -7.80 6.28
CA LYS A 68 2.29 -9.03 6.70
C LYS A 68 0.77 -8.88 6.66
N TYR A 69 0.12 -9.59 5.74
CA TYR A 69 -1.33 -9.67 5.72
C TYR A 69 -1.83 -10.53 6.89
N PRO A 70 -3.02 -10.24 7.44
CA PRO A 70 -3.65 -11.10 8.42
C PRO A 70 -3.85 -12.53 7.87
N SER A 71 -3.86 -13.53 8.75
CA SER A 71 -4.03 -14.94 8.37
C SER A 71 -5.31 -15.24 7.59
N ALA A 72 -6.34 -14.38 7.69
CA ALA A 72 -7.55 -14.47 6.88
C ALA A 72 -7.29 -14.36 5.36
N PHE A 73 -6.13 -13.87 4.95
CA PHE A 73 -5.67 -13.80 3.56
C PHE A 73 -4.66 -14.90 3.22
N SER A 74 -4.26 -15.71 4.19
CA SER A 74 -3.45 -16.92 4.00
C SER A 74 -4.40 -18.08 3.69
N GLY A 75 -4.53 -18.42 2.41
CA GLY A 75 -5.33 -19.58 1.96
C GLY A 75 -4.75 -20.91 2.39
#